data_AF-A0A8S9GL62-F1
#
_entry.id   AF-A0A8S9GL62-F1
#
_cell.length_a   1.000
_cell.length_b   1.000
_cell.length_c   1.000
_cell.angle_alpha   90.00
_cell.angle_beta   90.00
_cell.angle_gamma   90.00
#
_symmetry.space_group_name_H-M   'P 1'
#
loop_
_entity.id
_entity.type
_entity.pdbx_description
1 polymer ?
#
loop_
_entity_poly.entity_id
_entity_poly.type
_entity_poly.pdbx_seq_one_letter_code
_entity_poly.pdbx_strand_id
1 'polypeptide(L)'
;MEMTKFFMMVVFLGTIMLWIMMPTLTYKNKWQPYMRLKFGASTYFGATGTTLFMYMFPMILVACLGCMYLHFKRRKIPHHVDRETKGGVWSALRKPTLVKGPLGIVSVTEIMFLAMFVALLLWSFITYLRNKFATITPQSAAADGQYL
;
A
#
# COMPACT_ATOMS: atom_id res chain seq x y z
N MET A 1 12.21 11.04 19.20
CA MET A 1 12.59 10.43 17.91
C MET A 1 11.95 9.04 17.73
N GLU A 2 11.81 8.25 18.80
CA GLU A 2 11.14 6.95 18.78
C GLU A 2 9.63 7.03 18.49
N MET A 3 8.92 7.99 19.08
CA MET A 3 7.47 8.19 18.83
C MET A 3 7.15 8.48 17.35
N THR A 4 8.00 9.22 16.65
CA THR A 4 7.81 9.56 15.23
C THR A 4 7.94 8.32 14.34
N LYS A 5 8.88 7.42 14.65
CA LYS A 5 9.05 6.16 13.93
C LYS A 5 7.88 5.21 14.16
N PHE A 6 7.42 5.11 15.41
CA PHE A 6 6.25 4.32 15.76
C PHE A 6 5.00 4.83 15.04
N PHE A 7 4.77 6.15 15.04
CA PHE A 7 3.66 6.76 14.31
C PHE A 7 3.72 6.46 12.81
N MET A 8 4.89 6.62 12.17
CA MET A 8 5.08 6.26 10.76
C MET A 8 4.79 4.78 10.49
N MET A 9 5.20 3.89 11.39
CA MET A 9 4.94 2.45 11.28
C MET A 9 3.45 2.13 11.38
N VAL A 10 2.73 2.74 12.33
CA VAL A 10 1.28 2.55 12.50
C VAL A 10 0.52 3.02 11.25
N VAL A 11 0.87 4.20 10.73
CA VAL A 11 0.28 4.74 9.51
C VAL A 11 0.54 3.81 8.32
N PHE A 12 1.77 3.31 8.18
CA PHE A 12 2.12 2.37 7.12
C PHE A 12 1.33 1.06 7.21
N LEU A 13 1.18 0.50 8.42
CA LEU A 13 0.40 -0.71 8.66
C LEU A 13 -1.09 -0.49 8.34
N GLY A 14 -1.64 0.67 8.71
CA GLY A 14 -3.01 1.05 8.37
C GLY A 14 -3.23 1.14 6.86
N THR A 15 -2.27 1.70 6.12
CA THR A 15 -2.32 1.75 4.65
C THR A 15 -2.29 0.36 4.02
N ILE A 16 -1.42 -0.54 4.50
CA ILE A 16 -1.38 -1.93 4.03
C ILE A 16 -2.69 -2.66 4.33
N MET A 17 -3.25 -2.47 5.54
CA MET A 17 -4.53 -3.07 5.90
C MET A 17 -5.65 -2.62 4.96
N LEU A 18 -5.72 -1.32 4.64
CA LEU A 18 -6.68 -0.80 3.66
C LEU A 18 -6.51 -1.50 2.31
N TRP A 19 -5.28 -1.61 1.82
CA TRP A 19 -4.95 -2.27 0.57
C TRP A 19 -5.37 -3.75 0.52
N ILE A 20 -5.14 -4.50 1.61
CA ILE A 20 -5.54 -5.91 1.72
C ILE A 20 -7.06 -6.05 1.78
N MET A 21 -7.74 -5.15 2.49
CA MET A 21 -9.19 -5.20 2.65
C MET A 21 -9.93 -4.79 1.38
N MET A 22 -9.36 -3.93 0.53
CA MET A 22 -10.02 -3.42 -0.68
C MET A 22 -10.61 -4.46 -1.65
N PRO A 23 -9.91 -5.56 -2.03
CA PRO A 23 -10.47 -6.58 -2.90
C PRO A 23 -11.56 -7.44 -2.24
N THR A 24 -11.71 -7.36 -0.92
CA THR A 24 -12.63 -8.23 -0.17
C THR A 24 -14.09 -7.81 -0.32
N LEU A 25 -14.99 -8.79 -0.20
CA LEU A 25 -16.44 -8.56 -0.19
C LEU A 25 -16.87 -7.67 0.98
N THR A 26 -16.18 -7.75 2.11
CA THR A 26 -16.42 -6.89 3.28
C THR A 26 -16.27 -5.41 2.93
N TYR A 27 -15.23 -5.07 2.19
CA TYR A 27 -15.01 -3.70 1.76
C TYR A 27 -16.10 -3.23 0.78
N LYS A 28 -16.42 -4.05 -0.22
CA LYS A 28 -17.43 -3.71 -1.25
C LYS A 28 -18.84 -3.59 -0.69
N ASN A 29 -19.25 -4.52 0.17
CA ASN A 29 -20.65 -4.64 0.59
C ASN A 29 -20.97 -3.84 1.86
N LYS A 30 -19.98 -3.58 2.73
CA LYS A 30 -20.19 -2.86 3.99
C LYS A 30 -19.47 -1.52 4.02
N TRP A 31 -18.16 -1.51 3.76
CA TRP A 31 -17.35 -0.31 3.99
C TRP A 31 -17.62 0.76 2.94
N GLN A 32 -17.59 0.40 1.66
CA GLN A 32 -17.79 1.34 0.56
C GLN A 32 -19.16 2.06 0.60
N PRO A 33 -20.30 1.37 0.77
CA PRO A 33 -21.59 2.06 0.88
C PRO A 33 -21.69 2.91 2.14
N TYR A 34 -21.22 2.42 3.30
CA TYR A 34 -21.21 3.20 4.54
C TYR A 34 -20.39 4.48 4.40
N MET A 35 -19.21 4.39 3.79
CA MET A 35 -18.33 5.53 3.54
C MET A 35 -18.94 6.51 2.53
N ARG A 36 -19.58 6.02 1.47
CA ARG A 36 -20.29 6.87 0.50
C ARG A 36 -21.47 7.62 1.13
N LEU A 37 -22.20 6.99 2.05
CA LEU A 37 -23.28 7.66 2.78
C LEU A 37 -22.75 8.76 3.70
N LYS A 38 -21.66 8.48 4.41
CA LYS A 38 -21.10 9.39 5.41
C LYS A 38 -20.29 10.55 4.81
N PHE A 39 -19.54 10.29 3.75
CA PHE A 39 -18.61 11.26 3.15
C PHE A 39 -19.07 11.74 1.76
N GLY A 40 -19.89 10.97 1.06
CA GLY A 40 -20.40 11.32 -0.28
C GLY A 40 -21.52 12.37 -0.28
N ALA A 41 -22.07 12.72 0.89
CA ALA A 41 -22.94 13.88 1.08
C ALA A 41 -22.16 15.22 1.06
N SER A 42 -20.82 15.17 1.05
CA SER A 42 -19.99 16.36 0.89
C SER A 42 -20.12 16.91 -0.53
N THR A 43 -20.55 18.18 -0.63
CA THR A 43 -20.69 18.97 -1.86
C THR A 43 -19.41 18.97 -2.72
N TYR A 44 -18.24 18.78 -2.12
CA TYR A 44 -16.95 18.94 -2.80
C TYR A 44 -16.45 17.69 -3.53
N PHE A 45 -16.87 16.50 -3.11
CA PHE A 45 -16.31 15.24 -3.63
C PHE A 45 -17.36 14.31 -4.24
N GLY A 46 -18.62 14.38 -3.79
CA GLY A 46 -19.64 13.41 -4.18
C GLY A 46 -19.22 11.96 -3.90
N ALA A 47 -20.00 11.01 -4.40
CA ALA A 47 -19.73 9.58 -4.18
C ALA A 47 -18.45 9.07 -4.86
N THR A 48 -18.16 9.58 -6.06
CA THR A 48 -16.99 9.18 -6.86
C THR A 48 -15.70 9.79 -6.32
N GLY A 49 -15.71 11.08 -5.96
CA GLY A 49 -14.54 11.75 -5.38
C GLY A 49 -14.20 11.26 -3.98
N THR A 50 -15.19 10.85 -3.17
CA THR A 50 -14.94 10.20 -1.88
C THR A 50 -14.14 8.91 -2.05
N THR A 51 -14.54 8.11 -3.05
CA THR A 51 -13.86 6.87 -3.39
C THR A 51 -12.43 7.16 -3.82
N LEU A 52 -12.24 8.09 -4.76
CA LEU A 52 -10.91 8.53 -5.24
C LEU A 52 -10.02 9.04 -4.11
N PHE A 53 -10.56 9.86 -3.21
CA PHE A 53 -9.83 10.39 -2.06
C PHE A 53 -9.31 9.27 -1.16
N MET A 54 -10.13 8.25 -0.87
CA MET A 54 -9.70 7.08 -0.10
C MET A 54 -8.58 6.28 -0.78
N TYR A 55 -8.53 6.25 -2.11
CA TYR A 55 -7.44 5.62 -2.86
C TYR A 55 -6.16 6.46 -2.84
N MET A 56 -6.28 7.77 -3.03
CA MET A 56 -5.14 8.67 -3.24
C MET A 56 -4.49 9.12 -1.92
N PHE A 57 -5.31 9.35 -0.89
CA PHE A 57 -4.85 9.89 0.38
C PHE A 57 -3.77 9.03 1.06
N PRO A 58 -3.90 7.69 1.19
CA PRO A 58 -2.87 6.86 1.80
C PRO A 58 -1.55 6.91 1.03
N MET A 59 -1.62 6.98 -0.31
CA MET A 59 -0.44 7.05 -1.17
C MET A 59 0.30 8.38 -1.05
N ILE A 60 -0.44 9.49 -1.09
CA ILE A 60 0.15 10.83 -0.92
C ILE A 60 0.76 10.96 0.48
N LEU A 61 0.07 10.46 1.51
CA LEU A 61 0.54 10.54 2.88
C LEU A 61 1.85 9.76 3.07
N VAL A 62 1.97 8.54 2.53
CA VAL A 62 3.22 7.75 2.55
C VAL A 62 4.34 8.47 1.80
N ALA A 63 4.05 9.07 0.64
CA ALA A 63 5.04 9.83 -0.12
C ALA A 63 5.56 11.04 0.66
N CYS A 64 4.67 11.85 1.26
CA CYS A 64 5.05 13.00 2.10
C CYS A 64 5.89 12.57 3.31
N LEU A 65 5.49 11.51 4.02
CA LEU A 65 6.26 10.97 5.15
C LEU A 65 7.65 10.46 4.70
N GLY A 66 7.73 9.79 3.55
CA GLY A 66 8.97 9.33 2.95
C GLY A 66 9.92 10.49 2.63
N CYS A 67 9.43 11.53 1.96
CA CYS A 67 10.19 12.75 1.66
C CYS A 67 10.69 13.43 2.94
N MET A 68 9.80 13.61 3.92
CA MET A 68 10.14 14.23 5.20
C MET A 68 11.21 13.42 5.95
N TYR A 69 11.05 12.10 6.04
CA TYR A 69 12.02 11.21 6.66
C TYR A 69 13.40 11.31 5.98
N LEU A 70 13.43 11.32 4.64
CA LEU A 70 14.66 11.42 3.87
C LEU A 70 15.38 12.76 4.10
N HIS A 71 14.63 13.86 4.15
CA HIS A 71 15.15 15.19 4.43
C HIS A 71 15.76 15.29 5.84
N PHE A 72 15.08 14.74 6.86
CA PHE A 72 15.61 14.69 8.22
C PHE A 72 16.83 13.78 8.39
N LYS A 73 16.90 12.68 7.63
CA LYS A 73 18.06 11.78 7.64
C LYS A 73 19.30 12.46 7.04
N ARG A 74 19.15 13.27 5.99
CA ARG A 74 20.25 14.04 5.38
C ARG A 74 20.93 15.02 6.33
N ARG A 75 20.19 15.60 7.29
CA ARG A 75 20.75 16.50 8.32
C ARG A 75 21.60 15.83 9.40
N LYS A 76 21.52 14.50 9.55
CA LYS A 76 22.15 13.76 10.66
C LYS A 76 23.34 12.89 10.24
N ILE A 77 23.84 13.06 9.02
CA ILE A 77 25.06 12.39 8.57
C ILE A 77 26.21 13.40 8.75
N PRO A 78 26.87 13.48 9.92
CA PRO A 78 28.20 14.06 9.94
C PRO A 78 29.09 13.17 9.05
N HIS A 79 29.94 13.81 8.24
CA HIS A 79 30.97 13.17 7.43
C HIS A 79 31.96 12.38 8.32
N HIS A 80 31.55 11.22 8.82
CA HIS A 80 32.45 10.16 9.25
C HIS A 80 31.71 8.85 9.04
N VAL A 81 32.17 8.07 8.07
CA VAL A 81 31.71 6.69 7.90
C VAL A 81 32.86 5.84 8.44
N ASP A 82 33.01 5.83 9.76
CA ASP A 82 33.81 4.79 10.39
C ASP A 82 32.96 3.52 10.46
N ARG A 83 33.34 2.57 9.60
CA ARG A 83 32.66 1.30 9.39
C ARG A 83 33.19 0.30 10.43
N GLU A 84 32.77 0.45 11.68
CA GLU A 84 32.98 -0.62 12.65
C GLU A 84 32.06 -1.80 12.31
N THR A 85 32.72 -2.88 11.93
CA THR A 85 32.15 -4.08 11.37
C THR A 85 31.83 -5.04 12.52
N LYS A 86 30.59 -5.05 13.01
CA LYS A 86 30.10 -6.09 13.92
C LYS A 86 28.76 -6.67 13.45
N GLY A 87 28.87 -7.86 12.86
CA GLY A 87 28.02 -9.02 13.10
C GLY A 87 26.53 -8.97 12.71
N GLY A 88 26.17 -9.72 11.66
CA GLY A 88 24.82 -10.26 11.48
C GLY A 88 24.24 -10.09 10.07
N VAL A 89 23.31 -10.98 9.71
CA VAL A 89 22.50 -10.97 8.46
C VAL A 89 21.90 -9.60 8.17
N TRP A 90 21.63 -8.81 9.21
CA TRP A 90 21.11 -7.44 9.13
C TRP A 90 22.11 -6.43 8.55
N SER A 91 23.42 -6.65 8.72
CA SER A 91 24.47 -5.84 8.09
C SER A 91 24.58 -6.11 6.58
N ALA A 92 24.26 -7.32 6.11
CA ALA A 92 24.21 -7.63 4.68
C ALA A 92 23.00 -6.95 4.02
N LEU A 93 21.85 -6.93 4.70
CA LEU A 93 20.65 -6.22 4.25
C LEU A 93 20.84 -4.68 4.19
N ARG A 94 21.69 -4.13 5.06
CA ARG A 94 22.00 -2.69 5.09
C ARG A 94 23.11 -2.25 4.15
N LYS A 95 23.89 -3.18 3.56
CA LYS A 95 24.81 -2.80 2.49
C LYS A 95 23.95 -2.53 1.26
N PRO A 96 23.87 -1.29 0.73
CA PRO A 96 23.42 -1.13 -0.63
C PRO A 96 24.48 -1.87 -1.46
N THR A 97 24.17 -3.08 -1.89
CA THR A 97 25.02 -3.81 -2.82
C THR A 97 24.99 -3.00 -4.09
N LEU A 98 26.01 -2.15 -4.19
CA LEU A 98 26.36 -1.34 -5.33
C LEU A 98 26.74 -2.32 -6.43
N VAL A 99 25.74 -2.87 -7.11
CA VAL A 99 25.96 -3.59 -8.35
C VAL A 99 26.53 -2.52 -9.28
N LYS A 100 27.85 -2.53 -9.48
CA LYS A 100 28.52 -1.66 -10.44
C LYS A 100 27.98 -2.04 -11.82
N GLY A 101 26.91 -1.37 -12.23
CA GLY A 101 26.25 -1.55 -13.51
C GLY A 101 25.56 -0.24 -13.91
N PRO A 102 25.36 0.01 -15.22
CA PRO A 102 24.81 1.26 -15.74
C PRO A 102 23.32 1.47 -15.39
N LEU A 103 22.64 0.44 -14.89
CA LEU A 103 21.31 0.53 -14.33
C LEU A 103 21.44 0.92 -12.86
N GLY A 104 20.95 2.11 -12.53
CA GLY A 104 21.21 2.84 -11.29
C GLY A 104 21.01 2.06 -9.99
N ILE A 105 21.49 2.68 -8.91
CA ILE A 105 21.43 2.22 -7.51
C ILE A 105 20.01 1.74 -7.17
N VAL A 106 19.74 0.45 -7.32
CA VAL A 106 18.53 -0.19 -6.81
C VAL A 106 18.97 -1.06 -5.63
N SER A 107 18.52 -0.68 -4.43
CA SER A 107 18.81 -1.40 -3.19
C SER A 107 18.06 -2.73 -3.16
N VAL A 108 18.65 -3.77 -2.55
CA VAL A 108 17.98 -5.06 -2.28
C VAL A 108 16.64 -4.85 -1.55
N THR A 109 16.57 -3.81 -0.70
CA THR A 109 15.34 -3.42 -0.01
C THR A 109 14.24 -2.97 -0.97
N GLU A 110 14.57 -2.23 -2.03
CA GLU A 110 13.60 -1.78 -3.04
C GLU A 110 13.07 -2.95 -3.86
N ILE A 111 13.92 -3.90 -4.24
CA ILE A 111 13.49 -5.13 -4.93
C ILE A 111 12.57 -5.98 -4.03
N MET A 112 12.90 -6.11 -2.75
CA MET A 112 12.06 -6.86 -1.80
C MET A 112 10.68 -6.21 -1.63
N PHE A 113 10.63 -4.87 -1.50
CA PHE A 113 9.37 -4.13 -1.44
C PHE A 113 8.57 -4.26 -2.73
N LEU A 114 9.22 -4.18 -3.89
CA LEU A 114 8.56 -4.34 -5.19
C LEU A 114 8.00 -5.76 -5.36
N ALA A 115 8.74 -6.79 -4.96
CA ALA A 115 8.26 -8.17 -4.98
C ALA A 115 7.05 -8.38 -4.05
N MET A 116 7.10 -7.85 -2.83
CA MET A 116 5.96 -7.86 -1.89
C MET A 116 4.74 -7.14 -2.48
N PHE A 117 4.96 -6.00 -3.14
CA PHE A 117 3.90 -5.24 -3.79
C PHE A 117 3.26 -6.02 -4.95
N VAL A 118 4.05 -6.66 -5.81
CA VAL A 118 3.55 -7.53 -6.89
C VAL A 118 2.75 -8.71 -6.32
N ALA A 119 3.21 -9.34 -5.24
CA ALA A 119 2.46 -10.41 -4.59
C ALA A 119 1.10 -9.93 -4.06
N LEU A 120 1.04 -8.74 -3.46
CA LEU A 120 -0.21 -8.12 -3.02
C LEU A 120 -1.15 -7.81 -4.19
N LEU A 121 -0.62 -7.33 -5.33
CA LEU A 121 -1.40 -7.11 -6.53
C LEU A 121 -2.00 -8.41 -7.09
N LEU A 122 -1.20 -9.47 -7.18
CA LEU A 122 -1.66 -10.78 -7.63
C LEU A 122 -2.73 -11.34 -6.70
N TRP A 123 -2.54 -11.26 -5.38
CA TRP A 123 -3.54 -11.67 -4.40
C TRP A 123 -4.84 -10.90 -4.56
N SER A 124 -4.77 -9.58 -4.70
CA SER A 124 -5.92 -8.70 -4.90
C SER A 124 -6.66 -9.04 -6.20
N PHE A 125 -5.90 -9.25 -7.28
CA PHE A 125 -6.45 -9.60 -8.59
C PHE A 125 -7.14 -10.96 -8.59
N ILE A 126 -6.50 -12.00 -8.05
CA ILE A 126 -7.08 -13.34 -7.93
C ILE A 126 -8.34 -13.30 -7.06
N THR A 127 -8.30 -12.60 -5.93
CA THR A 127 -9.45 -12.44 -5.04
C THR A 127 -10.60 -11.69 -5.73
N TYR A 128 -10.27 -10.64 -6.49
CA TYR A 128 -11.25 -9.88 -7.26
C TYR A 128 -11.94 -10.77 -8.30
N LEU A 129 -11.16 -11.53 -9.08
CA LEU A 129 -11.69 -12.47 -10.07
C LEU A 129 -12.54 -13.54 -9.39
N ARG A 130 -12.04 -14.18 -8.34
CA ARG A 130 -12.78 -15.22 -7.59
C ARG A 130 -14.13 -14.70 -7.09
N ASN A 131 -14.16 -13.49 -6.52
CA ASN A 131 -15.39 -12.88 -6.02
C ASN A 131 -16.36 -12.51 -7.17
N LYS A 132 -15.84 -12.03 -8.29
CA LYS A 132 -16.66 -11.72 -9.48
C LYS A 132 -17.24 -12.99 -10.10
N PHE A 133 -16.43 -14.02 -10.33
CA PHE A 133 -16.88 -15.29 -10.91
C PHE A 133 -17.80 -16.08 -9.98
N ALA A 134 -17.58 -16.04 -8.66
CA ALA A 134 -18.52 -16.63 -7.70
C ALA A 134 -19.93 -16.03 -7.82
N THR A 135 -20.02 -14.75 -8.22
CA THR A 135 -21.29 -14.06 -8.44
C THR A 135 -21.92 -14.39 -9.81
N ILE A 136 -21.14 -14.92 -10.77
CA ILE A 136 -21.61 -15.33 -12.12
C ILE A 136 -21.77 -16.86 -12.14
N THR A 137 -22.50 -17.40 -11.17
CA THR A 137 -22.95 -18.80 -11.22
C THR A 137 -24.17 -18.89 -12.15
N PRO A 138 -24.42 -20.02 -12.83
CA PRO A 138 -25.58 -20.17 -13.71
C PRO A 138 -26.92 -19.89 -12.98
N GLN A 139 -26.94 -20.00 -11.64
CA GLN A 139 -28.07 -19.62 -10.80
C GLN A 139 -28.37 -18.11 -10.78
N SER A 140 -27.36 -17.22 -10.83
CA SER A 140 -27.60 -15.77 -10.92
C SER A 140 -27.98 -15.32 -12.33
N ALA A 141 -27.47 -15.98 -13.36
CA ALA A 141 -27.89 -15.76 -14.75
C ALA A 141 -29.33 -16.26 -15.00
N ALA A 142 -29.73 -17.36 -14.35
CA ALA A 142 -31.09 -17.88 -14.40
C ALA A 142 -32.08 -17.00 -13.62
N ALA A 143 -31.65 -16.42 -12.48
CA ALA A 143 -32.42 -15.38 -11.82
C ALA A 143 -32.61 -14.18 -12.77
N ASP A 144 -31.54 -13.68 -13.41
CA ASP A 144 -31.60 -12.51 -14.33
C ASP A 144 -32.54 -12.67 -15.53
N GLY A 145 -32.77 -13.91 -15.98
CA GLY A 145 -33.72 -14.22 -17.04
C GLY A 145 -35.18 -14.40 -16.60
N GLN A 146 -35.49 -14.41 -15.30
CA GLN A 146 -36.87 -14.58 -14.80
C GLN A 146 -37.62 -13.26 -14.57
N TYR A 147 -36.94 -12.13 -14.69
CA TYR A 147 -37.52 -10.79 -14.56
C TYR A 147 -37.45 -9.95 -15.85
N LEU A 148 -37.18 -10.60 -16.98
CA LEU A 148 -37.47 -10.13 -18.34
C LEU A 148 -38.68 -10.89 -18.90
#